data_AF-A0A4D4N3K0-F1
#
_entry.id   AF-A0A4D4N3K0-F1
#
_cell.length_a   1.000
_cell.length_b   1.000
_cell.length_c   1.000
_cell.angle_alpha   90.00
_cell.angle_beta   90.00
_cell.angle_gamma   90.00
#
_symmetry.space_group_name_H-M   'P 1'
#
loop_
_entity.id
_entity.type
_entity.pdbx_description
1 polymer ?
#
loop_
_entity_poly.entity_id
_entity_poly.type
_entity_poly.pdbx_seq_one_letter_code
_entity_poly.pdbx_strand_id
1 'polypeptide(L)' 'MGSYTIPNVVERTPQGERSYDVFSRLLSERIIFLGTEIDDGVANVVIAQLLHLESANPEHEIAIYINSPGDPSLH' A
#
# COMPACT_ATOMS: atom_id res chain seq x y z
N MET A 1 -13.37 -6.73 -16.37
CA MET A 1 -12.33 -6.20 -15.45
C MET A 1 -11.21 -5.63 -16.29
N GLY A 2 -11.00 -4.31 -16.27
CA GLY A 2 -9.84 -3.72 -16.93
C GLY A 2 -8.59 -4.18 -16.19
N SER A 3 -7.68 -4.87 -16.88
CA SER A 3 -6.36 -5.12 -16.34
C SER A 3 -5.61 -3.79 -16.37
N TYR A 4 -5.54 -3.12 -15.22
CA TYR A 4 -4.67 -1.96 -15.07
C TYR A 4 -3.25 -2.47 -14.89
N THR A 5 -2.36 -2.16 -15.83
CA THR A 5 -0.94 -2.44 -15.66
C THR A 5 -0.42 -1.55 -14.55
N ILE A 6 0.09 -2.16 -13.48
CA ILE A 6 0.73 -1.43 -12.39
C ILE A 6 2.08 -0.90 -12.92
N PRO A 7 2.29 0.44 -12.94
CA PRO A 7 3.54 1.00 -13.41
C PRO A 7 4.67 0.72 -12.41
N ASN A 8 5.88 0.55 -12.94
CA ASN A 8 7.10 0.47 -12.16
C ASN A 8 7.77 1.85 -12.07
N VAL A 9 8.37 2.13 -10.92
CA VAL A 9 9.16 3.32 -10.64
C VAL A 9 10.62 2.89 -10.47
N VAL A 10 11.52 3.57 -11.16
CA VAL A 10 12.98 3.33 -11.06
C VAL A 10 13.59 4.42 -10.19
N GLU A 11 14.23 4.01 -9.10
CA GLU A 11 14.99 4.88 -8.22
C GLU A 11 16.50 4.68 -8.46
N ARG A 12 17.22 5.79 -8.67
CA ARG A 12 18.66 5.78 -8.83
C ARG A 12 19.32 6.04 -7.48
N THR A 13 20.08 5.07 -7.01
CA THR A 13 20.91 5.17 -5.80
C THR A 13 22.39 5.20 -6.18
N PRO A 14 23.29 5.68 -5.29
CA PRO A 14 24.74 5.62 -5.53
C PRO A 14 25.28 4.20 -5.78
N GLN A 15 24.53 3.17 -5.39
CA GLN A 15 24.88 1.75 -5.52
C GLN A 15 24.25 1.08 -6.75
N GLY A 16 23.44 1.80 -7.54
CA GLY A 16 22.75 1.29 -8.73
C GLY A 16 21.28 1.70 -8.83
N GLU A 17 20.58 1.14 -9.81
CA GLU A 17 19.14 1.35 -10.02
C GLU A 17 18.32 0.27 -9.29
N ARG A 18 17.27 0.68 -8.58
CA ARG A 18 16.27 -0.23 -7.99
C ARG A 18 14.90 0.07 -8.60
N SER A 19 14.18 -0.98 -8.97
CA SER A 19 12.82 -0.88 -9.53
C SER A 19 11.82 -1.39 -8.50
N TYR A 20 10.76 -0.62 -8.29
CA TYR A 20 9.64 -0.96 -7.42
C TYR A 20 8.34 -0.74 -8.18
N ASP A 21 7.29 -1.50 -7.88
CA ASP A 21 5.96 -1.09 -8.32
C ASP A 21 5.52 0.16 -7.53
N VAL A 22 4.56 0.91 -8.09
CA VAL A 22 4.09 2.16 -7.48
C VAL A 22 3.56 1.98 -6.06
N PHE A 23 2.93 0.86 -5.72
CA PHE A 23 2.39 0.62 -4.38
C PHE A 23 3.52 0.34 -3.38
N SER A 24 4.53 -0.44 -3.78
CA SER A 24 5.74 -0.62 -2.99
C SER A 24 6.45 0.70 -2.70
N ARG A 25 6.51 1.61 -3.68
CA ARG A 25 7.06 2.96 -3.45
C ARG A 25 6.22 3.77 -2.47
N LEU A 26 4.89 3.76 -2.62
CA LEU A 26 3.99 4.46 -1.69
C LEU A 26 4.14 3.94 -0.25
N LEU A 27 4.24 2.61 -0.07
CA LEU A 27 4.45 2.03 1.25
C LEU A 27 5.77 2.49 1.87
N SER A 28 6.85 2.61 1.09
CA SER A 28 8.13 3.16 1.59
C SER A 28 8.03 4.62 2.04
N GLU A 29 7.09 5.38 1.46
CA GLU A 29 6.74 6.75 1.86
C GLU A 29 5.64 6.78 2.96
N ARG A 30 5.36 5.63 3.59
CA ARG A 30 4.36 5.45 4.65
C ARG A 30 2.91 5.72 4.22
N ILE A 31 2.62 5.44 2.95
CA ILE A 31 1.29 5.59 2.36
C ILE A 31 0.68 4.20 2.10
N ILE A 32 -0.46 3.92 2.72
CA ILE A 32 -1.30 2.74 2.47
C ILE A 32 -2.45 3.15 1.55
N PHE A 33 -2.64 2.42 0.45
CA PHE A 33 -3.75 2.62 -0.47
C PHE A 33 -4.73 1.45 -0.41
N LEU A 34 -5.98 1.73 -0.02
CA LEU A 34 -7.07 0.77 0.03
C LEU A 34 -8.06 1.08 -1.09
N GLY A 35 -7.85 0.46 -2.25
CA GLY A 35 -8.63 0.66 -3.47
C GLY A 35 -9.61 -0.47 -3.81
N THR A 36 -9.71 -1.47 -2.94
CA THR A 36 -10.49 -2.69 -3.18
C THR A 36 -11.60 -2.83 -2.14
N GLU A 37 -12.50 -3.76 -2.41
CA GLU A 37 -13.40 -4.34 -1.42
C GLU A 37 -12.64 -4.79 -0.16
N ILE A 38 -13.30 -4.73 0.99
CA ILE A 38 -12.72 -5.12 2.27
C ILE A 38 -13.29 -6.48 2.66
N ASP A 39 -12.52 -7.53 2.40
CA ASP A 39 -12.71 -8.85 2.99
C ASP A 39 -11.66 -9.10 4.10
N ASP A 40 -11.75 -10.26 4.76
CA ASP A 40 -10.79 -10.66 5.80
C ASP A 40 -9.33 -10.66 5.31
N GLY A 41 -9.10 -10.99 4.03
CA GLY A 41 -7.76 -11.02 3.45
C GLY A 41 -7.17 -9.62 3.30
N VAL A 42 -7.94 -8.69 2.73
CA VAL A 42 -7.57 -7.29 2.57
C VAL A 42 -7.37 -6.63 3.93
N ALA A 43 -8.25 -6.89 4.89
CA ALA A 43 -8.12 -6.38 6.25
C ALA A 43 -6.80 -6.85 6.91
N ASN A 44 -6.47 -8.14 6.81
CA ASN A 44 -5.23 -8.69 7.34
C ASN A 44 -3.99 -8.06 6.69
N VAL A 45 -4.01 -7.81 5.38
CA VAL A 45 -2.91 -7.14 4.67
C VAL A 45 -2.73 -5.70 5.15
N VAL A 46 -3.82 -4.93 5.29
CA VAL A 46 -3.75 -3.56 5.80
C VAL A 46 -3.20 -3.52 7.22
N ILE A 47 -3.64 -4.44 8.09
CA ILE A 47 -3.10 -4.57 9.46
C ILE A 47 -1.60 -4.86 9.43
N ALA A 48 -1.15 -5.78 8.59
CA ALA A 48 0.27 -6.09 8.46
C ALA A 48 1.10 -4.88 7.99
N GLN A 49 0.58 -4.10 7.03
CA GLN A 49 1.23 -2.86 6.57
C GLN A 49 1.32 -1.81 7.67
N LEU A 50 0.24 -1.62 8.45
CA LEU A 50 0.24 -0.69 9.59
C LEU A 50 1.29 -1.07 10.63
N LEU A 51 1.32 -2.35 11.05
CA LEU A 51 2.29 -2.84 12.02
C LEU A 51 3.74 -2.72 11.51
N HIS A 52 3.96 -2.96 10.22
CA HIS A 52 5.26 -2.81 9.59
C HIS A 52 5.75 -1.35 9.63
N LEU A 53 4.89 -0.40 9.26
CA LEU A 53 5.23 1.03 9.24
C LEU A 53 5.43 1.60 10.65
N GLU A 54 4.59 1.18 11.59
CA GLU A 54 4.68 1.55 13.00
C GLU A 54 5.99 1.05 13.61
N SER A 55 6.35 -0.22 13.40
CA SER A 55 7.60 -0.77 13.95
C SER A 55 8.85 -0.12 13.34
N ALA A 56 8.77 0.33 12.09
CA ALA A 56 9.88 0.96 11.40
C ALA A 56 10.16 2.38 11.92
N ASN A 57 9.11 3.14 12.23
CA ASN A 57 9.24 4.50 12.76
C ASN A 57 7.91 4.94 13.42
N PRO A 58 7.75 4.75 14.74
CA PRO A 58 6.47 4.97 15.43
C PRO A 58 6.12 6.47 15.59
N GLU A 59 7.11 7.35 15.49
CA GLU A 59 6.91 8.80 15.66
C GLU A 59 6.41 9.48 14.37
N HIS A 60 6.39 8.77 13.24
CA HIS A 60 5.98 9.33 11.96
C HIS A 60 4.56 8.90 11.60
N GLU A 61 3.77 9.84 11.08
CA GLU A 61 2.40 9.55 10.66
C GLU A 61 2.35 8.50 9.55
N ILE A 62 1.23 7.77 9.49
CA ILE A 62 0.90 6.84 8.41
C ILE A 62 -0.33 7.41 7.70
N ALA A 63 -0.20 7.63 6.39
CA ALA A 63 -1.33 8.11 5.59
C ALA A 63 -2.07 6.93 4.96
N ILE A 64 -3.39 6.90 5.14
CA ILE A 64 -4.26 5.90 4.52
C ILE A 64 -5.20 6.59 3.53
N TYR A 65 -5.09 6.22 2.26
CA TYR A 65 -5.98 6.69 1.20
C TYR A 65 -6.99 5.60 0.90
N ILE A 66 -8.28 5.90 1.12
CA ILE A 66 -9.36 4.93 1.02
C ILE A 66 -10.25 5.28 -0.17
N ASN A 67 -10.35 4.36 -1.11
CA ASN A 67 -11.32 4.35 -2.21
C ASN A 67 -11.88 2.92 -2.33
N SER A 68 -12.71 2.55 -1.36
CA SER A 68 -13.23 1.19 -1.24
C SER A 68 -14.76 1.19 -1.35
N PRO A 69 -15.37 0.21 -2.03
CA PRO A 69 -16.81 -0.02 -1.98
C PRO A 69 -17.29 -0.53 -0.61
N GLY A 70 -16.39 -0.86 0.31
CA GLY A 70 -16.71 -1.49 1.60
C GLY A 70 -16.73 -3.02 1.51
N ASP A 71 -17.42 -3.65 2.45
CA ASP A 71 -17.72 -5.09 2.44
C ASP A 71 -19.10 -5.28 1.76
N PRO A 72 -19.22 -6.04 0.64
CA PRO A 72 -20.47 -6.22 -0.07
C PRO A 72 -21.46 -7.10 0.68
N SER A 73 -21.01 -7.85 1.69
CA SER A 73 -21.87 -8.66 2.54
C SER A 73 -22.65 -7.83 3.56
N LEU A 74 -22.28 -6.55 3.76
CA LEU A 74 -22.95 -5.59 4.62
C LEU A 74 -24.06 -4.78 3.92
N HIS A 75 -24.53 -5.22 2.75
CA HIS A 75 -25.62 -4.60 1.97
C HIS A 75 -26.97 -5.31 2.09
#